data_AF-A0A3D3FE07-F1
#
_entry.id   AF-A0A3D3FE07-F1
#
_cell.length_a   1.000
_cell.length_b   1.000
_cell.length_c   1.000
_cell.angle_alpha   90.00
_cell.angle_beta   90.00
_cell.angle_gamma   90.00
#
_symmetry.space_group_name_H-M   'P 1'
#
loop_
_entity.id
_entity.type
_entity.pdbx_description
1 polymer ?
#
loop_
_entity_poly.entity_id
_entity_poly.type
_entity_poly.pdbx_seq_one_letter_code
_entity_poly.pdbx_strand_id
1 'polypeptide(L)'
;MQAEETVDRVKLKQIDSEHSVPSNFQKRKRKGKIHQMAAYLGPAFIVSVAYIDPGNFATNISGGSKFGYTLIWVILWSNLMAIFLQTLSAKLGIATGHNLPEMCAKVFPKPLNWFFWVVSEIGAMATDLAEFLGGALGLNLLFHMPMLYAGLVTGLLTFIICYMEKYGQKIVEVIITVLVAIISIAYLLEIFLSKPDWAQVGIHTFIPSLPNGEAVMIAVGMLGATVMPHVIYLHSQLVQYRCIDKTEEGKRHHLKMEKIDIALAMNIA
;
A
#
# COMPACT_ATOMS: atom_id res chain seq x y z
N MET A 1 20.55 22.46 49.22
CA MET A 1 20.28 23.16 47.95
C MET A 1 21.29 22.85 46.85
N GLN A 2 22.61 22.79 47.09
CA GLN A 2 23.60 22.40 46.06
C GLN A 2 23.70 20.87 45.79
N ALA A 3 23.02 20.03 46.57
CA ALA A 3 23.03 18.58 46.37
C ALA A 3 21.96 18.08 45.37
N GLU A 4 20.84 18.80 45.21
CA GLU A 4 19.77 18.45 44.26
C GLU A 4 20.11 18.81 42.82
N GLU A 5 20.78 19.95 42.56
CA GLU A 5 21.25 20.31 41.21
C GLU A 5 22.27 19.32 40.64
N THR A 6 23.05 18.68 41.51
CA THR A 6 24.07 17.70 41.10
C THR A 6 23.43 16.36 40.70
N VAL A 7 22.31 15.98 41.33
CA VAL A 7 21.58 14.73 41.02
C VAL A 7 20.80 14.86 39.71
N ASP A 8 20.21 16.03 39.43
CA ASP A 8 19.52 16.28 38.15
C ASP A 8 20.48 16.36 36.96
N ARG A 9 21.69 16.93 37.13
CA ARG A 9 22.72 16.90 36.07
C ARG A 9 23.28 15.50 35.81
N VAL A 10 23.31 14.62 36.81
CA VAL A 10 23.74 13.22 36.63
C VAL A 10 22.65 12.40 35.93
N LYS A 11 21.36 12.62 36.24
CA LYS A 11 20.24 11.99 35.51
C LYS A 11 20.13 12.46 34.06
N LEU A 12 20.35 13.74 33.78
CA LEU A 12 20.35 14.26 32.40
C LEU A 12 21.52 13.71 31.56
N LYS A 13 22.69 13.49 32.16
CA LYS A 13 23.83 12.85 31.45
C LYS A 13 23.64 11.35 31.21
N GLN A 14 22.88 10.65 32.04
CA GLN A 14 22.62 9.21 31.83
C GLN A 14 21.61 8.98 30.69
N ILE A 15 20.61 9.84 30.52
CA ILE A 15 19.63 9.73 29.43
C ILE A 15 20.26 10.02 28.05
N ASP A 16 21.27 10.89 27.99
CA ASP A 16 22.02 11.17 26.75
C ASP A 16 23.05 10.09 26.38
N SER A 17 23.34 9.13 27.27
CA SER A 17 24.39 8.12 27.06
C SER A 17 23.92 6.75 26.56
N GLU A 18 22.61 6.47 26.61
CA GLU A 18 22.02 5.20 26.14
C GLU A 18 21.54 5.21 24.68
N HIS A 19 21.64 6.34 23.97
CA HIS A 19 21.39 6.43 22.53
C HIS A 19 22.67 6.66 21.72
N SER A 20 23.77 6.02 22.15
CA SER A 20 24.97 5.90 21.33
C SER A 20 24.73 4.88 20.22
N VAL A 21 24.30 5.38 19.06
CA VAL A 21 24.29 4.65 17.78
C VAL A 21 25.66 3.98 17.61
N PRO A 22 25.75 2.64 17.49
CA PRO A 22 27.04 1.99 17.32
C PRO A 22 27.77 2.54 16.09
N SER A 23 28.99 3.02 16.32
CA SER A 23 29.90 3.77 15.44
C SER A 23 30.41 2.99 14.21
N ASN A 24 29.71 1.96 13.76
CA ASN A 24 30.12 1.10 12.65
C ASN A 24 29.58 1.51 11.26
N PHE A 25 28.95 2.69 11.12
CA PHE A 25 28.27 3.06 9.88
C PHE A 25 29.07 3.92 8.89
N GLN A 26 30.37 4.17 9.13
CA GLN A 26 31.18 4.96 8.21
C GLN A 26 31.77 4.17 7.03
N LYS A 27 31.51 2.86 6.91
CA LYS A 27 32.07 1.96 5.86
C LYS A 27 31.06 1.33 4.90
N ARG A 28 29.90 1.95 4.63
CA ARG A 28 28.94 1.46 3.60
C ARG A 28 28.61 2.43 2.47
N LYS A 29 29.49 3.40 2.17
CA LYS A 29 29.32 4.36 1.04
C LYS A 29 29.48 3.76 -0.37
N ARG A 30 29.50 2.43 -0.55
CA ARG A 30 29.80 1.79 -1.84
C ARG A 30 29.06 0.47 -2.08
N LYS A 31 27.78 0.37 -1.68
CA LYS A 31 26.88 -0.67 -2.23
C LYS A 31 25.96 0.02 -3.23
N GLY A 32 26.02 -0.44 -4.48
CA GLY A 32 25.51 0.28 -5.66
C GLY A 32 24.05 0.73 -5.56
N LYS A 33 23.71 1.77 -6.33
CA LYS A 33 22.36 2.36 -6.42
C LYS A 33 21.22 1.32 -6.47
N ILE A 34 21.46 0.17 -7.08
CA ILE A 34 20.52 -0.95 -7.20
C ILE A 34 20.19 -1.59 -5.83
N HIS A 35 21.17 -1.73 -4.93
CA HIS A 35 20.95 -2.30 -3.60
C HIS A 35 20.28 -1.31 -2.64
N GLN A 36 20.46 -0.01 -2.88
CA GLN A 36 19.68 1.03 -2.21
C GLN A 36 18.25 1.05 -2.73
N MET A 37 18.03 1.01 -4.06
CA MET A 37 16.69 0.89 -4.66
C MET A 37 15.94 -0.38 -4.20
N ALA A 38 16.63 -1.53 -4.12
CA ALA A 38 16.06 -2.76 -3.58
C ALA A 38 15.73 -2.66 -2.08
N ALA A 39 16.46 -1.85 -1.32
CA ALA A 39 16.06 -1.53 0.03
C ALA A 39 14.81 -0.66 0.02
N TYR A 40 14.69 0.32 -0.90
CA TYR A 40 13.54 1.25 -1.02
C TYR A 40 12.24 0.59 -1.51
N LEU A 41 12.29 -0.42 -2.38
CA LEU A 41 11.13 -1.08 -3.01
C LEU A 41 10.05 -1.66 -2.06
N GLY A 42 10.38 -1.94 -0.80
CA GLY A 42 9.48 -2.64 0.14
C GLY A 42 8.12 -1.97 0.42
N PRO A 43 8.05 -0.69 0.83
CA PRO A 43 6.82 -0.06 1.28
C PRO A 43 5.89 0.29 0.14
N ALA A 44 6.43 0.75 -0.99
CA ALA A 44 5.64 0.98 -2.20
C ALA A 44 5.06 -0.34 -2.72
N PHE A 45 5.81 -1.44 -2.61
CA PHE A 45 5.31 -2.77 -2.99
C PHE A 45 4.22 -3.27 -2.03
N ILE A 46 4.38 -3.09 -0.71
CA ILE A 46 3.31 -3.39 0.26
C ILE A 46 2.05 -2.58 -0.06
N VAL A 47 2.22 -1.29 -0.39
CA VAL A 47 1.11 -0.41 -0.78
C VAL A 47 0.48 -0.84 -2.10
N SER A 48 1.27 -1.30 -3.08
CA SER A 48 0.74 -1.79 -4.36
C SER A 48 -0.04 -3.08 -4.23
N VAL A 49 0.29 -3.94 -3.25
CA VAL A 49 -0.50 -5.16 -2.98
C VAL A 49 -1.95 -4.82 -2.67
N ALA A 50 -2.22 -3.72 -1.96
CA ALA A 50 -3.58 -3.31 -1.64
C ALA A 50 -4.41 -2.96 -2.88
N TYR A 51 -3.77 -2.65 -4.02
CA TYR A 51 -4.44 -2.40 -5.30
C TYR A 51 -4.66 -3.68 -6.13
N ILE A 52 -4.07 -4.81 -5.70
CA ILE A 52 -4.23 -6.14 -6.30
C ILE A 52 -5.09 -7.00 -5.36
N ASP A 53 -6.18 -6.42 -4.85
CA ASP A 53 -7.11 -7.08 -3.95
C ASP A 53 -8.28 -7.73 -4.72
N PRO A 54 -8.97 -8.72 -4.12
CA PRO A 54 -10.14 -9.35 -4.73
C PRO A 54 -11.27 -8.38 -5.07
N GLY A 55 -11.37 -7.25 -4.35
CA GLY A 55 -12.34 -6.20 -4.63
C GLY A 55 -12.12 -5.57 -6.01
N ASN A 56 -10.89 -5.16 -6.30
CA ASN A 56 -10.51 -4.66 -7.62
C ASN A 56 -10.64 -5.73 -8.72
N PHE A 57 -10.35 -7.00 -8.43
CA PHE A 57 -10.58 -8.10 -9.38
C PHE A 57 -12.04 -8.26 -9.76
N ALA A 58 -12.96 -8.21 -8.80
CA ALA A 58 -14.39 -8.35 -9.07
C ALA A 58 -14.90 -7.26 -10.02
N THR A 59 -14.50 -5.99 -9.80
CA THR A 59 -14.91 -4.88 -10.67
C THR A 59 -14.26 -4.94 -12.06
N ASN A 60 -12.98 -5.30 -12.13
CA ASN A 60 -12.23 -5.37 -13.40
C ASN A 60 -12.71 -6.54 -14.28
N ILE A 61 -12.93 -7.72 -13.69
CA ILE A 61 -13.44 -8.90 -14.41
C ILE A 61 -14.88 -8.66 -14.87
N SER A 62 -15.73 -8.08 -14.02
CA SER A 62 -17.12 -7.75 -14.38
C SER A 62 -17.16 -6.72 -15.53
N GLY A 63 -16.31 -5.70 -15.47
CA GLY A 63 -16.16 -4.71 -16.55
C GLY A 63 -15.68 -5.33 -17.86
N GLY A 64 -14.65 -6.17 -17.81
CA GLY A 64 -14.11 -6.86 -19.00
C GLY A 64 -15.08 -7.86 -19.61
N SER A 65 -15.82 -8.62 -18.79
CA SER A 65 -16.79 -9.60 -19.25
C SER A 65 -18.00 -8.97 -19.93
N LYS A 66 -18.47 -7.81 -19.45
CA LYS A 66 -19.66 -7.13 -20.00
C LYS A 66 -19.35 -6.14 -21.12
N PHE A 67 -18.24 -5.40 -21.02
CA PHE A 67 -17.92 -4.27 -21.89
C PHE A 67 -16.61 -4.45 -22.67
N GLY A 68 -15.97 -5.63 -22.57
CA GLY A 68 -14.71 -5.92 -23.25
C GLY A 68 -13.63 -4.91 -22.87
N TYR A 69 -12.98 -4.33 -23.87
CA TYR A 69 -11.88 -3.39 -23.68
C TYR A 69 -12.33 -1.95 -23.39
N THR A 70 -13.62 -1.64 -23.48
CA THR A 70 -14.15 -0.26 -23.46
C THR A 70 -13.86 0.49 -22.15
N LEU A 71 -13.69 -0.23 -21.02
CA LEU A 71 -13.46 0.36 -19.70
C LEU A 71 -11.98 0.44 -19.30
N ILE A 72 -11.04 0.05 -20.17
CA ILE A 72 -9.60 0.07 -19.85
C ILE A 72 -9.10 1.49 -19.55
N TRP A 73 -9.61 2.51 -20.25
CA TRP A 73 -9.26 3.90 -19.96
C TRP A 73 -9.61 4.30 -18.51
N VAL A 74 -10.66 3.72 -17.93
CA VAL A 74 -11.07 3.99 -16.54
C VAL A 74 -10.01 3.45 -15.58
N ILE A 75 -9.51 2.24 -15.82
CA ILE A 75 -8.42 1.64 -15.03
C ILE A 75 -7.18 2.54 -15.09
N LEU A 76 -6.79 3.00 -16.29
CA LEU A 76 -5.65 3.89 -16.47
C LEU A 76 -5.80 5.19 -15.67
N TRP A 77 -6.95 5.85 -15.78
CA TRP A 77 -7.22 7.09 -15.03
C TRP A 77 -7.28 6.86 -13.53
N SER A 78 -7.84 5.74 -13.11
CA SER A 78 -7.88 5.34 -11.70
C SER A 78 -6.48 5.14 -11.14
N ASN A 79 -5.62 4.42 -11.86
CA ASN A 79 -4.23 4.18 -11.50
C ASN A 79 -3.44 5.50 -11.43
N LEU A 80 -3.65 6.41 -12.38
CA LEU A 80 -3.03 7.74 -12.36
C LEU A 80 -3.44 8.55 -11.12
N MET A 81 -4.73 8.49 -10.74
CA MET A 81 -5.23 9.11 -9.52
C MET A 81 -4.64 8.48 -8.26
N ALA A 82 -4.48 7.15 -8.23
CA ALA A 82 -3.80 6.43 -7.15
C ALA A 82 -2.35 6.90 -6.99
N ILE A 83 -1.57 6.91 -8.07
CA ILE A 83 -0.17 7.39 -8.07
C ILE A 83 -0.10 8.82 -7.52
N PHE A 84 -1.00 9.70 -7.97
CA PHE A 84 -1.05 11.07 -7.50
C PHE A 84 -1.32 11.17 -5.99
N LEU A 85 -2.37 10.49 -5.49
CA LEU A 85 -2.73 10.51 -4.07
C LEU A 85 -1.65 9.88 -3.19
N GLN A 86 -1.06 8.76 -3.63
CA GLN A 86 0.01 8.09 -2.90
C GLN A 86 1.28 8.93 -2.86
N THR A 87 1.60 9.65 -3.94
CA THR A 87 2.72 10.60 -3.96
C THR A 87 2.51 11.75 -2.97
N LEU A 88 1.28 12.24 -2.83
CA LEU A 88 0.95 13.27 -1.84
C LEU A 88 1.06 12.74 -0.41
N SER A 89 0.59 11.52 -0.16
CA SER A 89 0.72 10.85 1.14
C SER A 89 2.18 10.68 1.56
N ALA A 90 3.01 10.15 0.66
CA ALA A 90 4.45 10.02 0.87
C ALA A 90 5.11 11.38 1.09
N LYS A 91 4.76 12.40 0.30
CA LYS A 91 5.27 13.77 0.46
C LYS A 91 4.95 14.35 1.84
N LEU A 92 3.74 14.13 2.36
CA LEU A 92 3.35 14.57 3.69
C LEU A 92 4.22 13.91 4.76
N GLY A 93 4.35 12.57 4.72
CA GLY A 93 5.17 11.81 5.66
C GLY A 93 6.64 12.24 5.66
N ILE A 94 7.24 12.43 4.49
CA ILE A 94 8.65 12.85 4.35
C ILE A 94 8.87 14.30 4.82
N ALA A 95 7.99 15.21 4.42
CA ALA A 95 8.17 16.64 4.70
C ALA A 95 7.98 16.93 6.21
N THR A 96 6.89 16.40 6.77
CA THR A 96 6.44 16.73 8.14
C THR A 96 6.96 15.78 9.20
N GLY A 97 7.35 14.56 8.84
CA GLY A 97 7.75 13.51 9.78
C GLY A 97 6.59 13.00 10.65
N HIS A 98 5.34 13.28 10.27
CA HIS A 98 4.13 12.85 10.96
C HIS A 98 3.21 12.12 9.98
N ASN A 99 2.43 11.16 10.47
CA ASN A 99 1.49 10.44 9.62
C ASN A 99 0.25 11.30 9.34
N LEU A 100 -0.51 10.92 8.30
CA LEU A 100 -1.71 11.67 7.92
C LEU A 100 -2.73 11.79 9.08
N PRO A 101 -3.03 10.74 9.87
CA PRO A 101 -3.89 10.86 11.04
C PRO A 101 -3.37 11.83 12.12
N GLU A 102 -2.07 11.83 12.42
CA GLU A 102 -1.45 12.75 13.38
C GLU A 102 -1.54 14.19 12.91
N MET A 103 -1.34 14.44 11.61
CA MET A 103 -1.49 15.77 11.04
C MET A 103 -2.95 16.23 11.06
N CYS A 104 -3.89 15.33 10.77
CA CYS A 104 -5.31 15.59 10.92
C CYS A 104 -5.67 15.94 12.37
N ALA A 105 -5.14 15.22 13.36
CA ALA A 105 -5.37 15.49 14.77
C ALA A 105 -4.79 16.84 15.24
N LYS A 106 -3.73 17.34 14.58
CA LYS A 106 -3.13 18.65 14.88
C LYS A 106 -3.85 19.82 14.23
N VAL A 107 -4.42 19.63 13.04
CA VAL A 107 -5.05 20.69 12.25
C VAL A 107 -6.55 20.80 12.55
N PHE A 108 -7.23 19.68 12.76
CA PHE A 108 -8.69 19.63 12.92
C PHE A 108 -9.13 19.55 14.39
N PRO A 109 -10.33 20.04 14.72
CA PRO A 109 -10.88 19.90 16.06
C PRO A 109 -11.17 18.42 16.39
N LYS A 110 -11.03 18.05 17.66
CA LYS A 110 -11.24 16.68 18.18
C LYS A 110 -12.49 15.94 17.64
N PRO A 111 -13.70 16.54 17.55
CA PRO A 111 -14.88 15.83 17.02
C PRO A 111 -14.72 15.41 15.56
N LEU A 112 -14.09 16.23 14.72
CA LEU A 112 -13.87 15.91 13.31
C LEU A 112 -12.80 14.82 13.15
N ASN A 113 -11.78 14.82 14.01
CA ASN A 113 -10.78 13.76 14.03
C ASN A 113 -11.40 12.39 14.40
N TRP A 114 -12.32 12.37 15.37
CA TRP A 114 -13.11 11.17 15.68
C TRP A 114 -13.95 10.70 14.50
N PHE A 115 -14.57 11.62 13.76
CA PHE A 115 -15.31 11.28 12.54
C PHE A 115 -14.39 10.63 11.49
N PHE A 116 -13.22 11.20 11.21
CA PHE A 116 -12.26 10.61 10.27
C PHE A 116 -11.77 9.23 10.72
N TRP A 117 -11.53 9.05 12.03
CA TRP A 117 -11.17 7.76 12.58
C TRP A 117 -12.27 6.72 12.32
N VAL A 118 -13.54 7.02 12.62
CA VAL A 118 -14.67 6.10 12.39
C VAL A 118 -14.80 5.75 10.90
N VAL A 119 -14.71 6.74 10.01
CA VAL A 119 -14.80 6.50 8.55
C VAL A 119 -13.65 5.62 8.06
N SER A 120 -12.43 5.87 8.53
CA SER A 120 -11.26 5.07 8.18
C SER A 120 -11.39 3.63 8.70
N GLU A 121 -11.88 3.45 9.93
CA GLU A 121 -12.08 2.13 10.53
C GLU A 121 -13.14 1.32 9.77
N ILE A 122 -14.27 1.94 9.42
CA ILE A 122 -15.31 1.32 8.60
C ILE A 122 -14.76 0.95 7.21
N GLY A 123 -13.97 1.83 6.60
CA GLY A 123 -13.32 1.54 5.32
C GLY A 123 -12.34 0.37 5.38
N ALA A 124 -11.55 0.27 6.46
CA ALA A 124 -10.63 -0.84 6.68
C ALA A 124 -11.40 -2.15 6.89
N MET A 125 -12.44 -2.16 7.72
CA MET A 125 -13.31 -3.33 7.92
C MET A 125 -14.02 -3.78 6.63
N ALA A 126 -14.47 -2.83 5.79
CA ALA A 126 -15.10 -3.16 4.51
C ALA A 126 -14.11 -3.80 3.53
N THR A 127 -12.86 -3.34 3.54
CA THR A 127 -11.79 -3.91 2.72
C THR A 127 -11.42 -5.32 3.19
N ASP A 128 -11.22 -5.49 4.51
CA ASP A 128 -10.94 -6.80 5.11
C ASP A 128 -12.05 -7.80 4.81
N LEU A 129 -13.32 -7.37 4.85
CA LEU A 129 -14.45 -8.20 4.46
C LEU A 129 -14.37 -8.66 2.99
N ALA A 130 -14.02 -7.77 2.06
CA ALA A 130 -13.88 -8.11 0.64
C ALA A 130 -12.72 -9.08 0.40
N GLU A 131 -11.57 -8.85 1.04
CA GLU A 131 -10.39 -9.72 0.97
C GLU A 131 -10.66 -11.10 1.59
N PHE A 132 -11.31 -11.14 2.76
CA PHE A 132 -11.68 -12.36 3.45
C PHE A 132 -12.63 -13.20 2.61
N LEU A 133 -13.66 -12.59 2.03
CA LEU A 133 -14.60 -13.26 1.13
C LEU A 133 -13.90 -13.75 -0.14
N GLY A 134 -13.00 -12.95 -0.72
CA GLY A 134 -12.21 -13.34 -1.89
C GLY A 134 -11.31 -14.55 -1.60
N GLY A 135 -10.63 -14.55 -0.45
CA GLY A 135 -9.80 -15.68 -0.02
C GLY A 135 -10.62 -16.94 0.24
N ALA A 136 -11.76 -16.82 0.91
CA ALA A 136 -12.67 -17.95 1.17
C ALA A 136 -13.25 -18.50 -0.14
N LEU A 137 -13.63 -17.63 -1.08
CA LEU A 137 -14.11 -18.02 -2.41
C LEU A 137 -13.01 -18.72 -3.21
N GLY A 138 -11.77 -18.22 -3.16
CA GLY A 138 -10.62 -18.86 -3.80
C GLY A 138 -10.38 -20.28 -3.29
N LEU A 139 -10.41 -20.49 -1.97
CA LEU A 139 -10.31 -21.83 -1.38
C LEU A 139 -11.50 -22.73 -1.72
N ASN A 140 -12.71 -22.16 -1.74
CA ASN A 140 -13.92 -22.88 -2.16
C ASN A 140 -13.80 -23.39 -3.61
N LEU A 141 -13.34 -22.54 -4.54
CA LEU A 141 -13.16 -22.91 -5.95
C LEU A 141 -12.02 -23.90 -6.17
N LEU A 142 -10.92 -23.78 -5.40
CA LEU A 142 -9.76 -24.64 -5.57
C LEU A 142 -9.97 -26.04 -4.96
N PHE A 143 -10.46 -26.12 -3.73
CA PHE A 143 -10.60 -27.36 -2.98
C PHE A 143 -12.02 -27.93 -2.97
N HIS A 144 -12.98 -27.23 -3.59
CA HIS A 144 -14.40 -27.61 -3.62
C HIS A 144 -15.01 -27.79 -2.21
N MET A 145 -14.44 -27.12 -1.22
CA MET A 145 -14.83 -27.21 0.19
C MET A 145 -15.94 -26.21 0.53
N PRO A 146 -16.90 -26.51 1.43
CA PRO A 146 -17.99 -25.58 1.75
C PRO A 146 -17.49 -24.22 2.26
N MET A 147 -18.17 -23.14 1.89
CA MET A 147 -17.72 -21.76 2.14
C MET A 147 -17.47 -21.45 3.62
N LEU A 148 -18.20 -22.11 4.53
CA LEU A 148 -18.01 -21.97 5.97
C LEU A 148 -16.63 -22.50 6.42
N TYR A 149 -16.22 -23.67 5.94
CA TYR A 149 -14.89 -24.21 6.23
C TYR A 149 -13.80 -23.41 5.54
N ALA A 150 -14.04 -22.95 4.32
CA ALA A 150 -13.09 -22.10 3.59
C ALA A 150 -12.83 -20.80 4.35
N GLY A 151 -13.89 -20.14 4.84
CA GLY A 151 -13.77 -18.92 5.66
C GLY A 151 -13.03 -19.17 6.98
N LEU A 152 -13.29 -20.28 7.67
CA LEU A 152 -12.54 -20.61 8.90
C LEU A 152 -11.04 -20.80 8.62
N VAL A 153 -10.69 -21.47 7.52
CA VAL A 153 -9.30 -21.65 7.11
C VAL A 153 -8.67 -20.30 6.74
N THR A 154 -9.36 -19.47 5.95
CA THR A 154 -8.88 -18.12 5.61
C THR A 154 -8.63 -17.28 6.86
N GLY A 155 -9.56 -17.28 7.81
CA GLY A 155 -9.41 -16.56 9.09
C GLY A 155 -8.26 -17.06 9.95
N LEU A 156 -8.04 -18.38 9.98
CA LEU A 156 -6.89 -18.95 10.67
C LEU A 156 -5.57 -18.54 10.00
N LEU A 157 -5.50 -18.57 8.66
CA LEU A 157 -4.32 -18.19 7.91
C LEU A 157 -4.00 -16.69 8.07
N THR A 158 -4.99 -15.81 7.96
CA THR A 158 -4.79 -14.36 8.16
C THR A 158 -4.36 -14.06 9.59
N PHE A 159 -4.96 -14.73 10.58
CA PHE A 159 -4.53 -14.60 11.98
C PHE A 159 -3.08 -15.04 12.19
N ILE A 160 -2.64 -16.15 11.57
CA ILE A 160 -1.24 -16.61 11.64
C ILE A 160 -0.29 -15.59 11.01
N ILE A 161 -0.64 -15.03 9.85
CA ILE A 161 0.18 -14.01 9.17
C ILE A 161 0.29 -12.76 10.04
N CYS A 162 -0.82 -12.29 10.62
CA CYS A 162 -0.83 -11.15 11.53
C CYS A 162 -0.02 -11.44 12.80
N TYR A 163 -0.14 -12.64 13.38
CA TYR A 163 0.65 -13.04 14.54
C TYR A 163 2.15 -13.07 14.25
N MET A 164 2.55 -13.41 13.02
CA MET A 164 3.95 -13.38 12.57
C MET A 164 4.55 -11.98 12.48
N GLU A 165 3.74 -10.93 12.38
CA GLU A 165 4.22 -9.55 12.42
C GLU A 165 5.03 -9.26 13.70
N LYS A 166 4.65 -9.89 14.82
CA LYS A 166 5.36 -9.78 16.10
C LYS A 166 6.82 -10.24 16.04
N TYR A 167 7.16 -11.15 15.13
CA TYR A 167 8.52 -11.71 14.98
C TYR A 167 9.38 -10.94 13.97
N GLY A 168 8.81 -9.94 13.28
CA GLY A 168 9.54 -9.00 12.45
C GLY A 168 8.84 -8.68 11.12
N GLN A 169 8.73 -7.38 10.83
CA GLN A 169 8.06 -6.84 9.63
C GLN A 169 8.61 -7.40 8.30
N LYS A 170 9.91 -7.75 8.25
CA LYS A 170 10.55 -8.30 7.04
C LYS A 170 10.00 -9.66 6.61
N ILE A 171 9.57 -10.49 7.58
CA ILE A 171 9.06 -11.83 7.26
C ILE A 171 7.71 -11.69 6.55
N VAL A 172 6.84 -10.83 7.08
CA VAL A 172 5.53 -10.52 6.49
C VAL A 172 5.70 -9.91 5.08
N GLU A 173 6.61 -8.96 4.93
CA GLU A 173 6.93 -8.34 3.64
C GLU A 173 7.35 -9.38 2.58
N VAL A 174 8.23 -10.32 2.93
CA VAL A 174 8.64 -11.39 2.01
C VAL A 174 7.49 -12.30 1.64
N ILE A 175 6.64 -12.70 2.60
CA ILE A 175 5.48 -13.56 2.34
C ILE A 175 4.50 -12.89 1.39
N ILE A 176 4.14 -11.64 1.68
CA ILE A 176 3.25 -10.85 0.82
C ILE A 176 3.84 -10.71 -0.58
N THR A 177 5.16 -10.44 -0.67
CA THR A 177 5.85 -10.32 -1.97
C THR A 177 5.78 -11.60 -2.79
N VAL A 178 5.95 -12.77 -2.16
CA VAL A 178 5.84 -14.08 -2.81
C VAL A 178 4.40 -14.32 -3.28
N LEU A 179 3.39 -14.02 -2.46
CA LEU A 179 1.98 -14.18 -2.83
C LEU A 179 1.61 -13.33 -4.04
N VAL A 180 2.03 -12.05 -4.06
CA VAL A 180 1.79 -11.17 -5.21
C VAL A 180 2.52 -11.66 -6.45
N ALA A 181 3.77 -12.10 -6.32
CA ALA A 181 4.52 -12.65 -7.45
C ALA A 181 3.79 -13.85 -8.09
N ILE A 182 3.19 -14.74 -7.27
CA ILE A 182 2.39 -15.86 -7.76
C ILE A 182 1.16 -15.36 -8.55
N ILE A 183 0.43 -14.38 -8.01
CA ILE A 183 -0.76 -13.80 -8.66
C ILE A 183 -0.36 -13.14 -10.00
N SER A 184 0.70 -12.32 -10.00
CA SER A 184 1.18 -11.66 -11.21
C SER A 184 1.62 -12.67 -12.29
N ILE A 185 2.33 -13.74 -11.91
CA ILE A 185 2.73 -14.79 -12.85
C ILE A 185 1.50 -15.50 -13.43
N ALA A 186 0.50 -15.82 -12.60
CA ALA A 186 -0.72 -16.47 -13.06
C ALA A 186 -1.45 -15.62 -14.11
N TYR A 187 -1.67 -14.32 -13.84
CA TYR A 187 -2.30 -13.41 -14.80
C TYR A 187 -1.47 -13.20 -16.07
N LEU A 188 -0.14 -13.12 -15.96
CA LEU A 188 0.73 -13.02 -17.13
C LEU A 188 0.60 -14.24 -18.05
N LEU A 189 0.51 -15.44 -17.47
CA LEU A 189 0.27 -16.67 -18.23
C LEU A 189 -1.12 -16.64 -18.88
N GLU A 190 -2.16 -16.23 -18.17
CA GLU A 190 -3.51 -16.09 -18.73
C GLU A 190 -3.56 -15.12 -19.90
N ILE A 191 -2.92 -13.95 -19.79
CA ILE A 191 -2.83 -12.97 -20.88
C ILE A 191 -2.12 -13.57 -22.10
N PHE A 192 -1.02 -14.30 -21.87
CA PHE A 192 -0.26 -14.94 -22.95
C PHE A 192 -1.07 -16.03 -23.66
N LEU A 193 -1.85 -16.82 -22.92
CA LEU A 193 -2.73 -17.85 -23.47
C LEU A 193 -3.95 -17.24 -24.18
N SER A 194 -4.50 -16.15 -23.65
CA SER A 194 -5.70 -15.49 -24.18
C SER A 194 -5.49 -14.80 -25.52
N LYS A 195 -4.23 -14.47 -25.90
CA LYS A 195 -3.87 -13.77 -27.15
C LYS A 195 -4.77 -12.55 -27.43
N PRO A 196 -4.76 -11.52 -26.57
CA PRO A 196 -5.63 -10.36 -26.74
C PRO A 196 -5.27 -9.57 -28.01
N ASP A 197 -6.28 -8.90 -28.57
CA ASP A 197 -6.07 -7.94 -29.65
C ASP A 197 -5.46 -6.64 -29.08
N TRP A 198 -4.14 -6.57 -29.10
CA TRP A 198 -3.37 -5.43 -28.58
C TRP A 198 -3.72 -4.11 -29.26
N ALA A 199 -4.21 -4.13 -30.52
CA ALA A 199 -4.61 -2.91 -31.22
C ALA A 199 -5.89 -2.34 -30.59
N GLN A 200 -6.88 -3.19 -30.31
CA GLN A 200 -8.10 -2.77 -29.61
C GLN A 200 -7.83 -2.34 -28.18
N VAL A 201 -6.96 -3.05 -27.46
CA VAL A 201 -6.54 -2.66 -26.10
C VAL A 201 -5.95 -1.26 -26.12
N GLY A 202 -5.00 -0.96 -27.02
CA GLY A 202 -4.39 0.37 -27.12
C GLY A 202 -5.40 1.48 -27.44
N ILE A 203 -6.30 1.25 -28.39
CA ILE A 203 -7.33 2.24 -28.78
C ILE A 203 -8.26 2.55 -27.60
N HIS A 204 -8.80 1.51 -26.95
CA HIS A 204 -9.73 1.69 -25.83
C HIS A 204 -9.06 2.10 -24.51
N THR A 205 -7.73 2.07 -24.44
CA THR A 205 -6.96 2.65 -23.33
C THR A 205 -6.94 4.17 -23.38
N PHE A 206 -6.88 4.77 -24.58
CA PHE A 206 -6.76 6.22 -24.75
C PHE A 206 -8.04 6.92 -25.18
N ILE A 207 -9.00 6.20 -25.78
CA ILE A 207 -10.27 6.78 -26.22
C ILE A 207 -11.36 6.46 -25.18
N PRO A 208 -11.80 7.46 -24.37
CA PRO A 208 -12.88 7.26 -23.42
C PRO A 208 -14.20 7.03 -24.16
N SER A 209 -14.84 5.91 -23.86
CA SER A 209 -16.18 5.58 -24.35
C SER A 209 -17.00 4.99 -23.21
N LEU A 210 -18.25 5.45 -23.07
CA LEU A 210 -19.20 4.97 -22.06
C LEU A 210 -20.51 4.66 -22.79
N PRO A 211 -20.71 3.40 -23.21
CA PRO A 211 -21.81 3.04 -24.10
C PRO A 211 -23.18 3.12 -23.41
N ASN A 212 -23.27 2.75 -22.13
CA ASN A 212 -24.53 2.60 -21.40
C ASN A 212 -24.42 3.08 -19.94
N GLY A 213 -25.57 3.32 -19.27
CA GLY A 213 -25.62 3.69 -17.85
C GLY A 213 -25.04 2.62 -16.91
N GLU A 214 -25.12 1.34 -17.28
CA GLU A 214 -24.46 0.26 -16.53
C GLU A 214 -22.92 0.35 -16.61
N ALA A 215 -22.38 0.77 -17.76
CA ALA A 215 -20.94 1.01 -17.90
C ALA A 215 -20.48 2.16 -17.00
N VAL A 216 -21.32 3.18 -16.80
CA VAL A 216 -21.04 4.28 -15.86
C VAL A 216 -21.00 3.78 -14.43
N MET A 217 -21.93 2.92 -14.01
CA MET A 217 -21.92 2.35 -12.65
C MET A 217 -20.66 1.51 -12.40
N ILE A 218 -20.26 0.68 -13.36
CA ILE A 218 -19.01 -0.09 -13.24
C ILE A 218 -17.79 0.85 -13.23
N ALA A 219 -17.75 1.85 -14.10
CA ALA A 219 -16.65 2.82 -14.14
C ALA A 219 -16.50 3.60 -12.83
N VAL A 220 -17.61 4.07 -12.26
CA VAL A 220 -17.63 4.73 -10.95
C VAL A 220 -17.20 3.76 -9.86
N GLY A 221 -17.62 2.49 -9.93
CA GLY A 221 -17.18 1.43 -9.04
C GLY A 221 -15.66 1.20 -9.09
N MET A 222 -15.08 1.11 -10.29
CA MET A 222 -13.64 0.95 -10.50
C MET A 222 -12.85 2.13 -9.94
N LEU A 223 -13.30 3.37 -10.22
CA LEU A 223 -12.69 4.58 -9.67
C LEU A 223 -12.79 4.64 -8.14
N GLY A 224 -13.95 4.29 -7.59
CA GLY A 224 -14.20 4.28 -6.16
C GLY A 224 -13.37 3.24 -5.41
N ALA A 225 -13.26 2.03 -5.96
CA ALA A 225 -12.49 0.93 -5.37
C ALA A 225 -10.98 1.20 -5.33
N THR A 226 -10.48 2.08 -6.19
CA THR A 226 -9.04 2.39 -6.27
C THR A 226 -8.58 3.33 -5.14
N VAL A 227 -9.45 4.17 -4.60
CA VAL A 227 -9.04 5.12 -3.56
C VAL A 227 -9.31 4.53 -2.18
N MET A 228 -8.30 3.86 -1.61
CA MET A 228 -8.38 3.23 -0.30
C MET A 228 -7.80 4.15 0.80
N PRO A 229 -8.63 4.74 1.69
CA PRO A 229 -8.16 5.72 2.67
C PRO A 229 -7.15 5.14 3.67
N HIS A 230 -7.35 3.91 4.10
CA HIS A 230 -6.48 3.23 5.06
C HIS A 230 -5.08 2.99 4.47
N VAL A 231 -4.96 2.71 3.17
CA VAL A 231 -3.67 2.55 2.47
C VAL A 231 -2.94 3.89 2.38
N ILE A 232 -3.66 4.98 2.13
CA ILE A 232 -3.08 6.33 2.15
C ILE A 232 -2.50 6.63 3.53
N TYR A 233 -3.21 6.25 4.61
CA TYR A 233 -2.74 6.47 5.98
C TYR A 233 -1.49 5.63 6.26
N LEU A 234 -1.53 4.35 5.92
CA LEU A 234 -0.44 3.40 6.08
C LEU A 234 0.83 3.85 5.33
N HIS A 235 0.68 4.31 4.09
CA HIS A 235 1.80 4.76 3.28
C HIS A 235 2.51 5.97 3.88
N SER A 236 1.76 6.92 4.44
CA SER A 236 2.35 8.09 5.12
C SER A 236 3.23 7.69 6.32
N GLN A 237 2.90 6.58 7.00
CA GLN A 237 3.64 6.07 8.16
C GLN A 237 4.85 5.24 7.74
N LEU A 238 4.69 4.35 6.75
CA LEU A 238 5.75 3.48 6.24
C LEU A 238 6.97 4.26 5.74
N VAL A 239 6.74 5.38 5.05
CA VAL A 239 7.82 6.21 4.49
C VAL A 239 8.61 6.93 5.59
N GLN A 240 8.03 7.17 6.77
CA GLN A 240 8.73 7.82 7.89
C GLN A 240 9.83 6.95 8.48
N TYR A 241 9.58 5.64 8.63
CA TYR A 241 10.51 4.70 9.24
C TYR A 241 11.85 4.63 8.49
N ARG A 242 11.89 5.08 7.23
CA ARG A 242 13.07 5.04 6.36
C ARG A 242 13.75 6.37 6.13
N CYS A 243 13.21 7.49 6.66
CA CYS A 243 13.84 8.79 6.54
C CYS A 243 15.01 8.93 7.55
N ILE A 244 16.16 8.34 7.20
CA ILE A 244 17.37 8.33 8.03
C ILE A 244 18.06 9.72 8.06
N ASP A 245 17.98 10.46 6.94
CA ASP A 245 18.56 11.80 6.82
C ASP A 245 17.47 12.86 6.92
N LYS A 246 17.51 13.66 8.00
CA LYS A 246 16.53 14.72 8.30
C LYS A 246 16.85 16.06 7.61
N THR A 247 17.95 16.16 6.86
CA THR A 247 18.29 17.37 6.11
C THR A 247 17.30 17.63 4.97
N GLU A 248 17.13 18.90 4.58
CA GLU A 248 16.27 19.29 3.46
C GLU A 248 16.68 18.63 2.13
N GLU A 249 17.97 18.48 1.88
CA GLU A 249 18.48 17.80 0.69
C GLU A 249 18.21 16.29 0.74
N GLY A 250 18.38 15.66 1.91
CA GLY A 250 18.04 14.26 2.15
C GLY A 250 16.56 13.97 1.91
N LYS A 251 15.66 14.81 2.45
CA LYS A 251 14.20 14.71 2.23
C LYS A 251 13.82 14.85 0.76
N ARG A 252 14.42 15.80 0.04
CA ARG A 252 14.17 15.98 -1.41
C ARG A 252 14.65 14.78 -2.23
N HIS A 253 15.78 14.20 -1.87
CA HIS A 253 16.29 13.00 -2.53
C HIS A 253 15.38 11.79 -2.26
N HIS A 254 14.96 11.61 -1.00
CA HIS A 254 14.05 10.55 -0.59
C HIS A 254 12.72 10.64 -1.35
N LEU A 255 12.12 11.83 -1.44
CA LEU A 255 10.89 12.03 -2.20
C LEU A 255 11.04 11.71 -3.70
N LYS A 256 12.18 12.01 -4.31
CA LYS A 256 12.43 11.66 -5.73
C LYS A 256 12.50 10.14 -5.92
N MET A 257 13.12 9.42 -4.99
CA MET A 257 13.20 7.96 -5.03
C MET A 257 11.83 7.34 -4.81
N GLU A 258 11.09 7.79 -3.80
CA GLU A 258 9.73 7.32 -3.51
C GLU A 258 8.76 7.56 -4.68
N LYS A 259 8.87 8.68 -5.39
CA LYS A 259 8.06 8.92 -6.59
C LYS A 259 8.30 7.88 -7.70
N ILE A 260 9.56 7.49 -7.90
CA ILE A 260 9.90 6.46 -8.88
C ILE A 260 9.38 5.11 -8.40
N ASP A 261 9.48 4.83 -7.12
CA ASP A 261 9.04 3.59 -6.52
C ASP A 261 7.51 3.42 -6.59
N ILE A 262 6.76 4.44 -6.19
CA ILE A 262 5.30 4.50 -6.33
C ILE A 262 4.90 4.32 -7.80
N ALA A 263 5.56 5.02 -8.73
CA ALA A 263 5.24 4.88 -10.14
C ALA A 263 5.48 3.44 -10.63
N LEU A 264 6.61 2.82 -10.27
CA LEU A 264 6.89 1.43 -10.64
C LEU A 264 5.90 0.45 -10.01
N ALA A 265 5.71 0.53 -8.69
CA ALA A 265 4.86 -0.39 -7.95
C ALA A 265 3.38 -0.29 -8.39
N MET A 266 2.86 0.92 -8.57
CA MET A 266 1.48 1.13 -9.02
C MET A 266 1.27 0.73 -10.48
N ASN A 267 2.27 0.86 -11.38
CA ASN A 267 2.11 0.40 -12.77
C ASN A 267 2.23 -1.12 -12.92
N ILE A 268 2.82 -1.80 -11.93
CA ILE A 268 2.89 -3.26 -11.87
C ILE A 268 1.59 -3.86 -11.31
N ALA A 269 0.92 -3.14 -10.41
CA ALA A 269 -0.39 -3.49 -9.87
C ALA A 269 -1.52 -3.23 -10.89
#